data_AF-A0A2N2YCZ6-F1
#
_entry.id   AF-A0A2N2YCZ6-F1
#
_cell.length_a   1.000
_cell.length_b   1.000
_cell.length_c   1.000
_cell.angle_alpha   90.00
_cell.angle_beta   90.00
_cell.angle_gamma   90.00
#
_symmetry.space_group_name_H-M   'P 1'
#
loop_
_entity.id
_entity.type
_entity.pdbx_description
1 polymer ?
#
loop_
_entity_poly.entity_id
_entity_poly.type
_entity_poly.pdbx_seq_one_letter_code
_entity_poly.pdbx_strand_id
1 'polypeptide(L)'
;MLGFYLADTKSFVELFCVNKDKPELKCNGKCELSKLAQKESKNDKPSYLDFLNRELVFHYNLQTYYPTALNFKKEKVNNFFYSANYNFRSSEIVTPPPKFII
;
A
#
# COMPACT_ATOMS: atom_id res chain seq x y z
N MET A 1 -8.57 13.69 -15.27
CA MET A 1 -7.44 14.48 -14.74
C MET A 1 -7.03 13.96 -13.37
N LEU A 2 -7.95 13.68 -12.44
CA LEU A 2 -7.66 12.96 -11.18
C LEU A 2 -7.06 11.55 -11.44
N GLY A 3 -7.64 10.78 -12.37
CA GLY A 3 -7.11 9.46 -12.72
C GLY A 3 -5.65 9.49 -13.20
N PHE A 4 -5.28 10.46 -14.04
CA PHE A 4 -3.90 10.60 -14.51
C PHE A 4 -2.94 10.95 -13.36
N TYR A 5 -3.34 11.83 -12.44
CA TYR A 5 -2.54 12.13 -11.24
C TYR A 5 -2.31 10.88 -10.37
N LEU A 6 -3.32 10.02 -10.21
CA LEU A 6 -3.20 8.78 -9.44
C LEU A 6 -2.34 7.72 -10.15
N ALA A 7 -2.43 7.64 -11.47
CA ALA A 7 -1.67 6.66 -12.26
C ALA A 7 -0.20 7.04 -12.44
N ASP A 8 0.09 8.31 -12.69
CA ASP A 8 1.45 8.83 -12.86
C ASP A 8 1.57 10.26 -12.32
N THR A 9 1.90 10.34 -11.03
CA THR A 9 2.07 11.60 -10.32
C THR A 9 3.23 12.43 -10.85
N LYS A 10 4.30 11.77 -11.33
CA LYS A 10 5.52 12.44 -11.79
C LYS A 10 5.27 13.18 -13.09
N SER A 11 4.74 12.49 -14.09
CA SER A 11 4.39 13.10 -15.39
C SER A 11 3.29 14.15 -15.22
N PHE A 12 2.35 13.93 -14.31
CA PHE A 12 1.34 14.94 -13.99
C PHE A 12 1.95 16.23 -13.45
N VAL A 13 2.85 16.14 -12.46
CA VAL A 13 3.52 17.31 -11.89
C VAL A 13 4.37 18.02 -12.95
N GLU A 14 5.08 17.27 -13.78
CA GLU A 14 5.88 17.83 -14.87
C GLU A 14 5.02 18.55 -15.92
N LEU A 15 3.82 18.07 -16.23
CA LEU A 15 2.99 18.72 -17.25
C LEU A 15 2.18 19.89 -16.71
N PHE A 16 1.70 19.82 -15.46
CA PHE A 16 0.67 20.73 -14.95
C PHE A 16 1.10 21.67 -13.82
N CYS A 17 2.26 21.48 -13.18
CA CYS A 17 2.72 22.44 -12.17
C CYS A 17 3.21 23.74 -12.81
N VAL A 18 2.71 24.87 -12.28
CA VAL A 18 3.05 26.22 -12.74
C VAL A 18 4.32 26.77 -12.09
N ASN A 19 4.66 26.27 -10.91
CA ASN A 19 5.75 26.76 -10.04
C ASN A 19 6.88 25.73 -9.93
N LYS A 20 7.33 25.20 -11.07
CA LYS A 20 8.46 24.24 -11.15
C LYS A 20 9.77 24.85 -10.65
N ASP A 21 9.96 26.14 -10.89
CA ASP A 21 11.17 26.89 -10.49
C ASP A 21 11.18 27.29 -9.01
N LYS A 22 10.08 27.05 -8.29
CA LYS A 22 9.89 27.40 -6.87
C LYS A 22 9.40 26.20 -6.07
N PRO A 23 10.26 25.20 -5.83
CA PRO A 23 9.89 23.97 -5.11
C PRO A 23 9.41 24.23 -3.68
N GLU A 24 9.82 25.34 -3.05
CA GLU A 24 9.39 25.77 -1.72
C GLU A 24 7.87 26.01 -1.61
N LEU A 25 7.20 26.31 -2.73
CA LEU A 25 5.75 26.53 -2.81
C LEU A 25 4.94 25.23 -2.92
N LYS A 26 5.60 24.06 -2.99
CA LYS A 26 4.99 22.72 -2.86
C LYS A 26 3.77 22.47 -3.78
N CYS A 27 3.88 22.80 -5.07
CA CYS A 27 2.83 22.56 -6.07
C CYS A 27 2.30 21.13 -6.02
N ASN A 28 3.15 20.14 -6.33
CA ASN A 28 2.83 18.71 -6.32
C ASN A 28 1.47 18.37 -6.96
N GLY A 29 1.08 19.07 -8.03
CA GLY A 29 -0.20 18.91 -8.72
C GLY A 29 -1.42 19.54 -8.01
N LYS A 30 -1.29 20.01 -6.77
CA LYS A 30 -2.38 20.53 -5.93
C LYS A 30 -3.11 21.73 -6.53
N CYS A 31 -2.39 22.62 -7.21
CA CYS A 31 -2.99 23.79 -7.83
C CYS A 31 -4.02 23.39 -8.89
N GLU A 32 -3.67 22.43 -9.75
CA GLU A 32 -4.56 21.96 -10.80
C GLU A 32 -5.70 21.10 -10.24
N LEU A 33 -5.40 20.24 -9.27
CA LEU A 33 -6.43 19.47 -8.55
C LEU A 33 -7.46 20.37 -7.85
N SER A 34 -7.04 21.50 -7.30
CA SER A 34 -7.94 22.47 -6.66
C SER A 34 -8.86 23.15 -7.67
N LYS A 35 -8.38 23.43 -8.89
CA LYS A 35 -9.22 23.99 -9.96
C LYS A 35 -10.29 22.98 -10.41
N LEU A 36 -9.95 21.70 -10.49
CA LEU A 36 -10.91 20.65 -10.80
C LEU A 36 -12.03 20.59 -9.76
N ALA A 37 -11.67 20.57 -8.47
CA ALA A 37 -12.63 20.54 -7.37
C ALA A 37 -13.58 21.76 -7.38
N GLN A 38 -13.09 22.94 -7.79
CA GLN A 38 -13.92 24.13 -7.94
C GLN A 38 -14.83 24.08 -9.18
N LYS A 39 -14.37 23.50 -10.29
CA LYS A 39 -15.17 23.36 -11.52
C LYS A 39 -16.34 22.39 -11.33
N GLU A 40 -16.19 21.29 -10.59
CA GLU A 40 -17.33 20.40 -10.30
C GLU A 40 -18.49 21.10 -9.57
N SER A 41 -18.23 22.22 -8.88
CA SER A 41 -19.26 23.03 -8.21
C SER A 41 -19.97 24.04 -9.13
N LYS A 42 -19.48 24.25 -10.36
CA LYS A 42 -20.02 25.23 -11.31
C LYS A 42 -20.41 24.53 -12.60
N ASN A 43 -21.63 24.77 -13.08
CA ASN A 43 -22.14 24.28 -14.38
C ASN A 43 -21.44 25.02 -15.57
N ASP A 44 -20.12 24.94 -15.65
CA ASP A 44 -19.35 25.52 -16.74
C ASP A 44 -19.29 24.55 -17.94
N LYS A 45 -19.25 25.11 -19.16
CA LYS A 45 -19.19 24.33 -20.41
C LYS A 45 -17.94 23.44 -20.43
N PRO A 46 -18.05 22.20 -20.93
CA PRO A 46 -16.93 21.27 -20.91
C PRO A 46 -15.76 21.79 -21.75
N SER A 47 -14.57 21.77 -21.15
CA SER A 47 -13.30 22.14 -21.76
C SER A 47 -12.67 20.94 -22.47
N TYR A 48 -11.72 21.17 -23.38
CA TYR A 48 -10.88 20.11 -23.96
C TYR A 48 -10.20 19.23 -22.89
N LEU A 49 -9.90 19.81 -21.73
CA LEU A 49 -9.34 19.09 -20.58
C LEU A 49 -10.32 18.09 -19.92
N ASP A 50 -11.63 18.22 -20.13
CA ASP A 50 -12.61 17.23 -19.65
C ASP A 50 -12.55 15.92 -20.44
N PHE A 51 -11.97 15.92 -21.64
CA PHE A 51 -11.64 14.68 -22.34
C PHE A 51 -10.63 13.84 -21.54
N LEU A 52 -9.71 14.49 -20.81
CA LEU A 52 -8.75 13.82 -19.94
C LEU A 52 -9.40 13.37 -18.60
N ASN A 53 -10.65 13.73 -18.34
CA ASN A 53 -11.45 13.25 -17.20
C ASN A 53 -12.16 11.91 -17.46
N ARG A 54 -11.94 11.27 -18.62
CA ARG A 54 -12.44 9.89 -18.81
C ARG A 54 -11.92 8.98 -17.70
N GLU A 55 -12.83 8.21 -17.13
CA GLU A 55 -12.52 7.20 -16.13
C GLU A 55 -11.43 6.25 -16.65
N LEU A 56 -10.46 5.95 -15.79
CA LEU A 56 -9.48 4.91 -16.08
C LEU A 56 -10.19 3.57 -16.07
N VAL A 57 -10.54 3.06 -17.25
CA VAL A 57 -11.09 1.72 -17.40
C VAL A 57 -9.93 0.72 -17.29
N PHE A 58 -9.76 0.16 -16.09
CA PHE A 58 -8.76 -0.87 -15.86
C PHE A 58 -9.29 -2.22 -16.36
N HIS A 59 -8.86 -2.63 -17.56
CA HIS A 59 -9.15 -3.95 -18.10
C HIS A 59 -7.98 -4.89 -17.78
N TYR A 60 -8.20 -5.88 -16.92
CA TYR A 60 -7.23 -6.93 -16.64
C TYR A 60 -7.85 -8.29 -16.94
N ASN A 61 -7.11 -9.10 -17.70
CA ASN A 61 -7.54 -10.45 -18.02
C ASN A 61 -7.11 -11.37 -16.87
N LEU A 62 -8.08 -11.84 -16.08
CA LEU A 62 -7.85 -12.89 -15.09
C LEU A 62 -7.62 -14.21 -15.85
N GLN A 63 -6.36 -14.51 -16.16
CA GLN A 63 -5.99 -15.89 -16.47
C GLN A 63 -6.23 -16.72 -15.20
N THR A 64 -7.35 -17.43 -15.16
CA THR A 64 -7.65 -18.40 -14.11
C THR A 64 -6.69 -19.57 -14.26
N TYR A 65 -5.57 -19.50 -13.55
CA TYR A 65 -4.70 -20.65 -13.36
C TYR A 65 -5.41 -21.62 -12.42
N TYR A 66 -5.99 -22.69 -12.96
CA TYR A 66 -6.49 -23.78 -12.13
C TYR A 66 -5.29 -24.47 -11.50
N PRO A 67 -5.11 -24.42 -10.16
CA PRO A 67 -4.04 -25.17 -9.54
C PRO A 67 -4.27 -26.65 -9.85
N THR A 68 -3.27 -27.29 -10.46
CA THR A 68 -3.24 -28.74 -10.62
C THR A 68 -3.49 -29.36 -9.25
N ALA A 69 -4.43 -30.30 -9.16
CA ALA A 69 -4.75 -30.94 -7.89
C ALA A 69 -3.47 -31.44 -7.21
N LEU A 70 -3.12 -30.81 -6.08
CA LEU A 70 -1.95 -31.18 -5.30
C LEU A 70 -2.21 -32.58 -4.73
N ASN A 71 -1.59 -33.58 -5.34
CA ASN A 71 -1.59 -34.94 -4.83
C ASN A 71 -0.67 -34.99 -3.61
N PHE A 72 -1.22 -34.66 -2.44
CA PHE A 72 -0.52 -34.84 -1.19
C PHE A 72 -0.41 -36.34 -0.91
N LYS A 73 0.80 -36.89 -1.03
CA LYS A 73 1.06 -38.24 -0.53
C LYS A 73 0.84 -38.19 0.98
N LYS A 74 -0.15 -38.94 1.46
CA LYS A 74 -0.42 -39.08 2.89
C LYS A 74 0.79 -39.77 3.52
N GLU A 75 1.75 -38.98 4.02
CA GLU A 75 2.87 -39.52 4.78
C GLU A 75 2.32 -40.22 6.03
N LYS A 76 2.96 -41.32 6.42
CA LYS A 76 2.66 -41.95 7.70
C LYS A 76 2.92 -40.91 8.78
N VAL A 77 1.85 -40.47 9.44
CA VAL A 77 1.97 -39.60 10.61
C VAL A 77 2.66 -40.44 11.69
N ASN A 78 3.92 -40.13 11.96
CA ASN A 78 4.57 -40.66 13.15
C ASN A 78 3.88 -40.01 14.35
N ASN A 79 3.18 -40.82 15.14
CA ASN A 79 2.57 -40.38 16.39
C ASN A 79 3.68 -40.10 17.40
N PHE A 80 4.21 -38.88 17.39
CA PHE A 80 5.08 -38.42 18.46
C PHE A 80 4.21 -38.08 19.67
N PHE A 81 4.34 -38.87 20.74
CA PHE A 81 3.69 -38.56 22.01
C PHE A 81 4.56 -37.59 22.80
N TYR A 82 3.99 -36.44 23.16
CA TYR A 82 4.64 -35.50 24.06
C TYR A 82 4.81 -36.14 25.43
N SER A 83 6.06 -36.41 25.82
CA SER A 83 6.38 -36.86 27.17
C SER A 83 6.74 -35.63 28.00
N ALA A 84 5.79 -35.19 28.84
CA ALA A 84 5.93 -34.04 29.72
C ALA A 84 6.86 -34.35 30.91
N ASN A 85 8.14 -34.59 30.65
CA ASN A 85 9.14 -34.97 31.68
C ASN A 85 9.65 -33.77 32.52
N TYR A 86 8.95 -32.63 32.48
CA TYR A 86 9.33 -31.47 33.25
C TYR A 86 9.08 -31.72 34.73
N ASN A 87 10.17 -31.67 35.51
CA ASN A 87 10.11 -31.62 36.96
C ASN A 87 10.71 -30.29 37.39
N PHE A 88 9.86 -29.37 37.85
CA PHE A 88 10.33 -28.10 38.40
C PHE A 88 11.24 -28.37 39.59
N ARG A 89 12.48 -27.89 39.50
CA ARG A 89 13.38 -27.76 40.64
C ARG A 89 13.42 -26.29 40.99
N SER A 90 12.93 -25.94 42.17
CA SER A 90 13.13 -24.62 42.74
C SER A 90 14.63 -24.40 42.95
N SER A 91 15.23 -23.56 42.11
CA SER A 91 16.51 -22.95 42.42
C SER A 91 16.22 -21.72 43.25
N GLU A 92 16.73 -21.66 44.48
CA GLU A 92 16.73 -20.45 45.28
C GLU A 92 17.68 -19.45 44.60
N ILE A 93 17.17 -18.63 43.69
CA ILE A 93 17.93 -17.52 43.13
C ILE A 93 17.89 -16.39 44.17
N VAL A 94 18.84 -16.40 45.09
CA VAL A 94 18.98 -15.38 46.15
C VAL A 94 19.81 -14.18 45.68
N THR A 95 20.28 -14.17 44.42
CA THR A 95 21.06 -13.05 43.91
C THR A 95 20.14 -12.03 43.24
N PRO A 96 20.04 -10.80 43.77
CA PRO A 96 19.33 -9.73 43.07
C PRO A 96 20.04 -9.46 41.73
N PRO A 97 19.28 -9.09 40.68
CA PRO A 97 19.85 -8.78 39.38
C PRO A 97 20.88 -7.64 39.49
N PRO A 98 21.95 -7.65 38.68
CA PRO A 98 23.00 -6.64 38.74
C PRO A 98 22.39 -5.26 38.50
N LYS A 99 22.74 -4.30 39.37
CA LYS A 99 22.31 -2.91 39.22
C LYS A 99 23.03 -2.32 38.02
N PHE A 100 22.26 -1.77 37.07
CA PHE A 100 22.81 -0.93 36.02
C PHE A 100 23.36 0.35 36.66
N ILE A 101 24.67 0.55 36.57
CA ILE A 101 25.32 1.81 36.90
C ILE A 101 25.15 2.69 35.66
N ILE A 102 24.38 3.77 35.79
CA ILE A 102 24.28 4.85 34.79
C ILE A 102 25.36 5.88 35.11
#